data_AF-A0A4P6JYQ0-F1
#
_entry.id   AF-A0A4P6JYQ0-F1
#
_cell.length_a   1.000
_cell.length_b   1.000
_cell.length_c   1.000
_cell.angle_alpha   90.00
_cell.angle_beta   90.00
_cell.angle_gamma   90.00
#
_symmetry.space_group_name_H-M   'P 1'
#
loop_
_entity.id
_entity.type
_entity.pdbx_description
1 polymer ?
#
loop_
_entity_poly.entity_id
_entity_poly.type
_entity_poly.pdbx_seq_one_letter_code
_entity_poly.pdbx_strand_id
1 'polypeptide(L)'
;MSQMQILKIARKTEHFTHSTTFLLLDEPQQHVLVLELQETIERSPIRSSSQKDPTLSQPLTIDFLSNTLHALGGTLSEIELAELAGGKLYAQVHLQEQDGEHVVRASLNDALLLAEREQCKIFVPEEILARRAVSLADYGATPEEQLARVKHLAEESPAALRPALKEPNNLDFAQGLRYWTFNRTSEYGSLALDPQVTYDDKASLAITLHKPYLHGSDGILSYHGFSAEHYRGQRLRLLAYIKTEDIQQPTFELTVHGPPLIEEIIPMTGRPILSVRRTRSRLLRPDAKGWVRHELVIDVPADAQDIRFQLRAAGQGKIWLNGLNIEIVEPDVPLTGTILGPPPQHPVNLDFAEGLEFWSVEESAPWSYEYGVETRPGSPARAYLKASTDAAEASCVLQQLLSGKSNIGKRVRLCADIKTQDVAQQAKLFIGSPHTGLGERLEEVIKGTTAWTSYTLIWRVPKEIWGLMSIGLALHGRGQVWLEGLSLDVLED
;
A
#
# COMPACT_ATOMS: atom_id res chain seq x y z
N MET A 1 -16.59 -7.83 30.28
CA MET A 1 -15.15 -7.66 30.02
C MET A 1 -14.53 -9.02 30.12
N SER A 2 -13.68 -9.41 29.18
CA SER A 2 -12.93 -10.66 29.27
C SER A 2 -11.57 -10.40 29.89
N GLN A 3 -11.15 -11.28 30.80
CA GLN A 3 -9.77 -11.27 31.31
C GLN A 3 -8.85 -11.84 30.23
N MET A 4 -7.69 -11.20 30.05
CA MET A 4 -6.71 -11.55 29.04
C MET A 4 -5.39 -11.98 29.66
N GLN A 5 -4.78 -13.00 29.08
CA GLN A 5 -3.41 -13.43 29.36
C GLN A 5 -2.45 -12.77 28.37
N ILE A 6 -1.37 -12.16 28.89
CA ILE A 6 -0.32 -11.57 28.07
C ILE A 6 0.63 -12.65 27.58
N LEU A 7 0.83 -12.70 26.27
CA LEU A 7 1.88 -13.45 25.61
C LEU A 7 2.73 -12.47 24.79
N LYS A 8 3.94 -12.18 25.26
CA LYS A 8 4.90 -11.38 24.51
C LYS A 8 5.67 -12.29 23.56
N ILE A 9 5.66 -11.94 22.28
CA ILE A 9 6.07 -12.86 21.22
C ILE A 9 7.38 -12.44 20.57
N ALA A 10 7.47 -11.21 20.08
CA ALA A 10 8.65 -10.75 19.35
C ALA A 10 9.01 -9.33 19.72
N ARG A 11 10.32 -9.07 19.80
CA ARG A 11 10.88 -7.72 19.78
C ARG A 11 11.72 -7.60 18.51
N LYS A 12 11.30 -6.72 17.60
CA LYS A 12 11.98 -6.47 16.33
C LYS A 12 12.64 -5.11 16.36
N THR A 13 13.83 -4.99 15.79
CA THR A 13 14.50 -3.71 15.61
C THR A 13 14.53 -3.38 14.12
N GLU A 14 13.77 -2.37 13.70
CA GLU A 14 13.80 -1.83 12.34
C GLU A 14 14.17 -0.35 12.39
N HIS A 15 15.20 0.04 11.63
CA HIS A 15 15.60 1.43 11.41
C HIS A 15 15.47 2.36 12.65
N PHE A 16 16.28 2.10 13.69
CA PHE A 16 16.31 2.87 14.94
C PHE A 16 15.02 2.86 15.79
N THR A 17 14.03 2.04 15.43
CA THR A 17 12.82 1.80 16.23
C THR A 17 12.77 0.33 16.69
N HIS A 18 12.31 0.10 17.91
CA HIS A 18 11.99 -1.25 18.38
C HIS A 18 10.48 -1.41 18.31
N SER A 19 9.98 -2.51 17.76
CA SER A 19 8.58 -2.88 17.88
C SER A 19 8.46 -4.15 18.69
N THR A 20 7.45 -4.19 19.56
CA THR A 20 7.11 -5.36 20.38
C THR A 20 5.69 -5.80 20.04
N THR A 21 5.53 -7.08 19.72
CA THR A 21 4.22 -7.69 19.47
C THR A 21 3.72 -8.40 20.71
N PHE A 22 2.59 -7.94 21.24
CA PHE A 22 1.85 -8.58 22.32
C PHE A 22 0.63 -9.32 21.75
N LEU A 23 0.43 -10.55 22.20
CA LEU A 23 -0.79 -11.30 22.02
C LEU A 23 -1.52 -11.34 23.34
N LEU A 24 -2.71 -10.76 23.40
CA LEU A 24 -3.60 -10.89 24.54
C LEU A 24 -4.57 -12.03 24.22
N LEU A 25 -4.46 -13.14 24.95
CA LEU A 25 -5.28 -14.33 24.79
C LEU A 25 -6.45 -14.28 25.79
N ASP A 26 -7.68 -14.48 25.35
CA ASP A 26 -8.83 -14.56 26.27
C ASP A 26 -8.74 -15.82 27.16
N GLU A 27 -9.34 -15.80 28.35
CA GLU A 27 -9.34 -16.97 29.25
C GLU A 27 -9.85 -18.27 28.61
N PRO A 28 -10.90 -18.26 27.76
CA PRO A 28 -11.32 -19.44 27.01
C PRO A 28 -10.31 -19.95 25.98
N GLN A 29 -9.25 -19.18 25.69
CA GLN A 29 -8.27 -19.43 24.63
C GLN A 29 -8.91 -19.62 23.24
N GLN A 30 -9.93 -18.82 22.95
CA GLN A 30 -10.64 -18.83 21.67
C GLN A 30 -10.32 -17.62 20.81
N HIS A 31 -9.96 -16.49 21.44
CA HIS A 31 -9.70 -15.23 20.77
C HIS A 31 -8.36 -14.64 21.18
N VAL A 32 -7.69 -14.03 20.22
CA VAL A 32 -6.42 -13.34 20.45
C VAL A 32 -6.49 -11.91 19.92
N LEU A 33 -6.17 -10.95 20.77
CA LEU A 33 -5.98 -9.55 20.38
C LEU A 33 -4.50 -9.28 20.15
N VAL A 34 -4.14 -8.93 18.92
CA VAL A 34 -2.76 -8.64 18.52
C VAL A 34 -2.48 -7.15 18.61
N LEU A 35 -1.49 -6.78 19.43
CA LEU A 35 -1.08 -5.39 19.66
C LEU A 35 0.39 -5.23 19.29
N GLU A 36 0.66 -4.45 18.26
CA GLU A 36 2.01 -4.09 17.84
C GLU A 36 2.34 -2.70 18.38
N LEU A 37 3.32 -2.62 19.26
CA LEU A 37 3.70 -1.39 19.96
C LEU A 37 5.07 -0.93 19.48
N GLN A 38 5.18 0.35 19.14
CA GLN A 38 6.45 0.97 18.82
C GLN A 38 7.09 1.54 20.10
N GLU A 39 8.26 1.03 20.44
CA GLU A 39 9.12 1.59 21.47
C GLU A 39 9.99 2.67 20.83
N THR A 40 9.77 3.92 21.24
CA THR A 40 10.69 5.00 20.90
C THR A 40 11.96 4.79 21.74
N ILE A 41 13.11 4.65 21.09
CA ILE A 41 14.38 4.68 21.83
C ILE A 41 14.48 6.07 22.45
N GLU A 42 14.34 6.16 23.77
CA GLU A 42 14.71 7.35 24.51
C GLU A 42 16.20 7.60 24.24
N ARG A 43 16.51 8.47 23.29
CA ARG A 43 17.83 9.09 23.22
C ARG A 43 17.90 10.02 24.43
N SER A 44 18.35 9.49 25.56
CA SER A 44 18.82 10.34 26.65
C SER A 44 19.85 11.31 26.05
N PRO A 45 19.66 12.64 26.16
CA PRO A 45 20.59 13.63 25.60
C PRO A 45 21.97 13.62 26.29
N ILE A 46 22.16 12.80 27.32
CA ILE A 46 23.38 12.71 28.11
C ILE A 46 24.05 11.35 27.82
N ARG A 47 24.70 11.23 26.65
CA ARG A 47 25.73 10.22 26.42
C ARG A 47 27.08 10.91 26.21
N SER A 48 27.68 11.35 27.31
CA SER A 48 29.12 11.55 27.40
C SER A 48 29.73 10.34 28.08
N SER A 49 30.57 9.62 27.32
CA SER A 49 31.69 8.78 27.77
C SER A 49 31.48 7.62 28.77
N SER A 50 31.94 6.45 28.32
CA SER A 50 32.73 5.46 29.06
C SER A 50 32.03 4.32 29.81
N GLN A 51 32.60 3.13 29.56
CA GLN A 51 32.50 1.84 30.26
C GLN A 51 31.18 1.05 30.17
N LYS A 52 31.25 0.00 29.32
CA LYS A 52 30.42 -1.20 29.43
C LYS A 52 30.91 -2.01 30.64
N ASP A 53 30.36 -1.74 31.80
CA ASP A 53 30.37 -2.69 32.91
C ASP A 53 29.00 -3.42 32.87
N PRO A 54 28.94 -4.74 32.58
CA PRO A 54 27.68 -5.48 32.47
C PRO A 54 26.91 -5.58 33.80
N THR A 55 27.49 -5.12 34.90
CA THR A 55 26.86 -5.09 36.23
C THR A 55 26.12 -3.79 36.55
N LEU A 56 26.30 -2.73 35.74
CA LEU A 56 25.65 -1.42 35.90
C LEU A 56 24.70 -1.17 34.71
N SER A 57 23.62 -1.95 34.62
CA SER A 57 22.49 -1.55 33.78
C SER A 57 21.78 -0.38 34.46
N GLN A 58 21.60 0.73 33.75
CA GLN A 58 20.75 1.82 34.26
C GLN A 58 19.35 1.26 34.53
N PRO A 59 18.70 1.64 35.65
CA PRO A 59 17.34 1.21 35.93
C PRO A 59 16.42 1.67 34.79
N LEU A 60 15.59 0.77 34.29
CA LEU A 60 14.65 1.09 33.22
C LEU A 60 13.55 2.01 33.77
N THR A 61 12.98 2.87 32.92
CA THR A 61 11.84 3.74 33.31
C THR A 61 10.69 2.94 33.92
N ILE A 62 10.48 1.70 33.44
CA ILE A 62 9.47 0.80 33.99
C ILE A 62 9.81 0.31 35.41
N ASP A 63 11.09 0.05 35.71
CA ASP A 63 11.52 -0.31 37.06
C ASP A 63 11.36 0.86 38.02
N PHE A 64 11.71 2.07 37.57
CA PHE A 64 11.49 3.28 38.36
C PHE A 64 10.00 3.49 38.67
N LEU A 65 9.12 3.30 37.70
CA LEU A 65 7.67 3.47 37.88
C LEU A 65 7.08 2.44 38.84
N SER A 66 7.41 1.16 38.66
CA SER A 66 7.06 0.06 39.57
C SER A 66 7.55 0.31 41.00
N ASN A 67 8.84 0.62 41.17
CA ASN A 67 9.41 0.87 42.49
C ASN A 67 8.80 2.11 43.17
N THR A 68 8.47 3.15 42.40
CA THR A 68 7.82 4.35 42.92
C THR A 68 6.42 4.03 43.42
N LEU A 69 5.63 3.24 42.67
CA LEU A 69 4.31 2.79 43.08
C LEU A 69 4.36 2.05 44.42
N HIS A 70 5.26 1.06 44.53
CA HIS A 70 5.45 0.28 45.75
C HIS A 70 5.98 1.13 46.92
N ALA A 71 6.89 2.07 46.66
CA ALA A 71 7.44 2.96 47.69
C ALA A 71 6.39 3.91 48.28
N LEU A 72 5.36 4.25 47.50
CA LEU A 72 4.21 5.02 47.96
C LEU A 72 3.13 4.14 48.62
N GLY A 73 3.37 2.84 48.77
CA GLY A 73 2.41 1.91 49.37
C GLY A 73 1.27 1.52 48.42
N GLY A 74 1.37 1.86 47.14
CA GLY A 74 0.40 1.48 46.12
C GLY A 74 0.75 0.15 45.45
N THR A 75 -0.26 -0.50 44.87
CA THR A 75 -0.10 -1.68 44.02
C THR A 75 -0.92 -1.54 42.75
N LEU A 76 -0.53 -2.28 41.71
CA LEU A 76 -1.31 -2.36 40.48
C LEU A 76 -2.38 -3.46 40.62
N SER A 77 -3.65 -3.08 40.58
CA SER A 77 -4.77 -4.03 40.72
C SER A 77 -5.16 -4.66 39.39
N GLU A 78 -5.44 -3.82 38.38
CA GLU A 78 -5.79 -4.25 37.03
C GLU A 78 -5.47 -3.18 35.97
N ILE A 79 -5.44 -3.62 34.72
CA ILE A 79 -5.38 -2.74 33.54
C ILE A 79 -6.59 -3.01 32.66
N GLU A 80 -7.38 -1.98 32.40
CA GLU A 80 -8.51 -2.04 31.47
C GLU A 80 -8.14 -1.36 30.15
N LEU A 81 -8.38 -2.04 29.02
CA LEU A 81 -8.24 -1.41 27.70
C LEU A 81 -9.50 -0.60 27.38
N ALA A 82 -9.29 0.61 26.89
CA ALA A 82 -10.35 1.49 26.44
C ALA A 82 -10.04 2.06 25.05
N GLU A 83 -11.09 2.56 24.38
CA GLU A 83 -10.99 3.09 23.02
C GLU A 83 -11.43 4.56 22.99
N LEU A 84 -10.58 5.43 22.44
CA LEU A 84 -10.93 6.81 22.15
C LEU A 84 -11.82 6.91 20.91
N ALA A 85 -12.55 8.02 20.80
CA ALA A 85 -13.16 8.43 19.54
C ALA A 85 -12.13 8.40 18.40
N GLY A 86 -12.48 7.76 17.28
CA GLY A 86 -11.54 7.51 16.18
C GLY A 86 -10.79 6.18 16.25
N GLY A 87 -11.07 5.34 17.24
CA GLY A 87 -10.59 3.95 17.29
C GLY A 87 -9.16 3.79 17.81
N LYS A 88 -8.64 4.76 18.56
CA LYS A 88 -7.31 4.66 19.19
C LYS A 88 -7.44 4.01 20.56
N LEU A 89 -6.77 2.87 20.75
CA LEU A 89 -6.75 2.19 22.04
C LEU A 89 -5.80 2.91 23.02
N TYR A 90 -6.19 2.92 24.29
CA TYR A 90 -5.39 3.34 25.43
C TYR A 90 -5.70 2.43 26.64
N ALA A 91 -4.99 2.60 27.73
CA ALA A 91 -5.21 1.83 28.95
C ALA A 91 -5.65 2.72 30.12
N GLN A 92 -6.55 2.19 30.94
CA GLN A 92 -6.85 2.65 32.27
C GLN A 92 -6.12 1.73 33.25
N VAL A 93 -5.24 2.31 34.06
CA VAL A 93 -4.38 1.63 35.01
C VAL A 93 -4.98 1.85 36.40
N HIS A 94 -5.48 0.79 37.02
CA HIS A 94 -6.14 0.83 38.31
C HIS A 94 -5.13 0.56 39.43
N LEU A 95 -4.84 1.59 40.20
CA LEU A 95 -3.88 1.58 41.30
C LEU A 95 -4.64 1.50 42.62
N GLN A 96 -4.22 0.60 43.50
CA GLN A 96 -4.79 0.44 44.83
C GLN A 96 -3.82 1.02 45.86
N GLU A 97 -4.30 1.93 46.71
CA GLU A 97 -3.60 2.41 47.92
C GLU A 97 -4.36 1.91 49.17
N GLN A 98 -3.78 2.09 50.35
CA GLN A 98 -4.39 1.73 51.64
C GLN A 98 -5.77 2.41 51.87
N ASP A 99 -5.97 3.62 51.34
CA ASP A 99 -7.17 4.44 51.58
C ASP A 99 -8.05 4.68 50.33
N GLY A 100 -7.74 4.07 49.18
CA GLY A 100 -8.54 4.29 47.96
C GLY A 100 -8.03 3.63 46.69
N GLU A 101 -8.84 3.75 45.64
CA GLU A 101 -8.53 3.33 44.27
C GLU A 101 -8.30 4.56 43.38
N HIS A 102 -7.29 4.50 42.54
CA HIS A 102 -6.94 5.56 41.60
C HIS A 102 -6.85 5.00 40.19
N VAL A 103 -7.51 5.67 39.23
CA VAL A 103 -7.46 5.28 37.82
C VAL A 103 -6.64 6.29 37.03
N VAL A 104 -5.55 5.81 36.41
CA VAL A 104 -4.64 6.64 35.62
C VAL A 104 -4.71 6.21 34.16
N ARG A 105 -4.72 7.18 33.24
CA ARG A 105 -4.68 6.89 31.80
C ARG A 105 -3.24 6.74 31.33
N ALA A 106 -2.95 5.67 30.62
CA ALA A 106 -1.63 5.38 30.07
C ALA A 106 -1.70 5.01 28.58
N SER A 107 -0.56 5.14 27.90
CA SER A 107 -0.40 4.54 26.58
C SER A 107 -0.43 3.02 26.70
N LEU A 108 -0.82 2.31 25.63
CA LEU A 108 -0.75 0.84 25.63
C LEU A 108 0.67 0.33 25.87
N ASN A 109 1.69 1.04 25.38
CA ASN A 109 3.08 0.63 25.55
C ASN A 109 3.48 0.61 27.03
N ASP A 110 3.20 1.69 27.75
CA ASP A 110 3.55 1.80 29.17
C ASP A 110 2.73 0.83 30.02
N ALA A 111 1.43 0.74 29.75
CA ALA A 111 0.52 -0.12 30.50
C ALA A 111 0.86 -1.61 30.34
N LEU A 112 1.09 -2.09 29.11
CA LEU A 112 1.39 -3.51 28.87
C LEU A 112 2.76 -3.91 29.42
N LEU A 113 3.76 -3.02 29.36
CA LEU A 113 5.05 -3.24 30.01
C LEU A 113 4.91 -3.27 31.54
N LEU A 114 4.05 -2.43 32.12
CA LEU A 114 3.79 -2.44 33.56
C LEU A 114 3.03 -3.70 34.00
N ALA A 115 2.03 -4.14 33.23
CA ALA A 115 1.34 -5.39 33.51
C ALA A 115 2.27 -6.61 33.39
N GLU A 116 3.17 -6.64 32.41
CA GLU A 116 4.21 -7.68 32.30
C GLU A 116 5.12 -7.67 33.54
N ARG A 117 5.52 -6.48 34.03
CA ARG A 117 6.40 -6.33 35.19
C ARG A 117 5.73 -6.76 36.50
N GLU A 118 4.50 -6.31 36.73
CA GLU A 118 3.74 -6.56 37.96
C GLU A 118 2.94 -7.88 37.91
N GLN A 119 2.98 -8.60 36.78
CA GLN A 119 2.16 -9.80 36.54
C GLN A 119 0.66 -9.54 36.75
N CYS A 120 0.21 -8.37 36.29
CA CYS A 120 -1.14 -7.87 36.51
C CYS A 120 -2.11 -8.38 35.44
N LYS A 121 -3.39 -8.52 35.83
CA LYS A 121 -4.48 -8.89 34.94
C LYS A 121 -4.82 -7.75 33.99
N ILE A 122 -5.16 -8.11 32.76
CA ILE A 122 -5.67 -7.19 31.77
C ILE A 122 -7.13 -7.53 31.47
N PHE A 123 -7.97 -6.51 31.41
CA PHE A 123 -9.36 -6.63 30.99
C PHE A 123 -9.57 -5.90 29.67
N VAL A 124 -10.32 -6.55 28.78
CA VAL A 124 -10.74 -5.95 27.51
C VAL A 124 -12.26 -5.98 27.43
N PRO A 125 -12.91 -4.83 27.14
CA PRO A 125 -14.33 -4.79 26.82
C PRO A 125 -14.67 -5.73 25.65
N GLU A 126 -15.77 -6.47 25.77
CA GLU A 126 -16.23 -7.44 24.76
C GLU A 126 -16.39 -6.78 23.38
N GLU A 127 -16.81 -5.52 23.37
CA GLU A 127 -16.94 -4.74 22.14
C GLU A 127 -15.61 -4.54 21.42
N ILE A 128 -14.50 -4.39 22.16
CA ILE A 128 -13.17 -4.25 21.57
C ILE A 128 -12.71 -5.61 21.03
N LEU A 129 -12.95 -6.70 21.77
CA LEU A 129 -12.60 -8.06 21.34
C LEU A 129 -13.37 -8.46 20.09
N ALA A 130 -14.69 -8.35 20.08
CA ALA A 130 -15.53 -8.66 18.92
C ALA A 130 -15.10 -7.86 17.66
N ARG A 131 -14.53 -6.67 17.86
CA ARG A 131 -14.12 -5.78 16.77
C ARG A 131 -12.69 -6.00 16.26
N ARG A 132 -11.79 -6.53 17.09
CA ARG A 132 -10.33 -6.51 16.83
C ARG A 132 -9.62 -7.84 17.09
N ALA A 133 -10.20 -8.74 17.88
CA ALA A 133 -9.61 -10.03 18.17
C ALA A 133 -9.84 -11.01 17.00
N VAL A 134 -8.89 -11.92 16.84
CA VAL A 134 -8.91 -12.99 15.85
C VAL A 134 -9.34 -14.28 16.52
N SER A 135 -10.13 -15.11 15.83
CA SER A 135 -10.47 -16.44 16.31
C SER A 135 -9.31 -17.40 16.09
N LEU A 136 -8.91 -18.11 17.15
CA LEU A 136 -7.87 -19.14 17.06
C LEU A 136 -8.28 -20.31 16.18
N ALA A 137 -9.59 -20.59 16.08
CA ALA A 137 -10.14 -21.68 15.26
C ALA A 137 -9.77 -21.56 13.76
N ASP A 138 -9.47 -20.35 13.28
CA ASP A 138 -9.10 -20.10 11.89
C ASP A 138 -7.64 -20.56 11.56
N TYR A 139 -6.87 -20.98 12.57
CA TYR A 139 -5.41 -21.19 12.45
C TYR A 139 -4.92 -22.61 12.76
N GLY A 140 -5.81 -23.61 12.87
CA GLY A 140 -5.42 -25.00 13.12
C GLY A 140 -6.58 -25.89 13.57
N ALA A 141 -6.36 -27.21 13.59
CA ALA A 141 -7.39 -28.16 13.98
C ALA A 141 -7.45 -28.38 15.51
N THR A 142 -6.29 -28.28 16.19
CA THR A 142 -6.20 -28.42 17.65
C THR A 142 -5.81 -27.10 18.33
N PRO A 143 -6.16 -26.88 19.60
CA PRO A 143 -5.77 -25.68 20.34
C PRO A 143 -4.25 -25.43 20.34
N GLU A 144 -3.44 -26.49 20.43
CA GLU A 144 -1.98 -26.38 20.40
C GLU A 144 -1.47 -25.92 19.03
N GLU A 145 -2.01 -26.48 17.94
CA GLU A 145 -1.67 -26.06 16.58
C GLU A 145 -2.08 -24.62 16.32
N GLN A 146 -3.29 -24.23 16.74
CA GLN A 146 -3.85 -22.90 16.59
C GLN A 146 -2.95 -21.86 17.26
N LEU A 147 -2.60 -22.06 18.54
CA LEU A 147 -1.75 -21.13 19.28
C LEU A 147 -0.33 -21.09 18.71
N ALA A 148 0.25 -22.24 18.33
CA ALA A 148 1.57 -22.29 17.72
C ALA A 148 1.60 -21.52 16.39
N ARG A 149 0.57 -21.70 15.55
CA ARG A 149 0.46 -21.01 14.26
C ARG A 149 0.29 -19.51 14.43
N VAL A 150 -0.56 -19.08 15.36
CA VAL A 150 -0.72 -17.66 15.69
C VAL A 150 0.59 -17.06 16.20
N LYS A 151 1.30 -17.72 17.13
CA LYS A 151 2.60 -17.24 17.61
C LYS A 151 3.61 -17.08 16.46
N HIS A 152 3.73 -18.10 15.61
CA HIS A 152 4.59 -18.05 14.43
C HIS A 152 4.23 -16.89 13.50
N LEU A 153 2.94 -16.69 13.20
CA LEU A 153 2.47 -15.56 12.39
C LEU A 153 2.69 -14.21 13.07
N ALA A 154 2.63 -14.13 14.39
CA ALA A 154 2.88 -12.89 15.14
C ALA A 154 4.37 -12.50 15.12
N GLU A 155 5.27 -13.47 15.10
CA GLU A 155 6.71 -13.24 14.92
C GLU A 155 7.03 -12.86 13.48
N GLU A 156 6.52 -13.65 12.54
CA GLU A 156 6.85 -13.48 11.14
C GLU A 156 6.15 -12.26 10.55
N SER A 157 4.83 -12.14 10.69
CA SER A 157 3.99 -11.15 10.02
C SER A 157 2.75 -10.77 10.86
N PRO A 158 2.89 -9.94 11.91
CA PRO A 158 1.78 -9.55 12.80
C PRO A 158 0.54 -9.04 12.06
N ALA A 159 0.73 -8.38 10.91
CA ALA A 159 -0.35 -7.89 10.06
C ALA A 159 -1.29 -8.98 9.51
N ALA A 160 -0.83 -10.24 9.43
CA ALA A 160 -1.63 -11.39 9.00
C ALA A 160 -2.58 -11.92 10.09
N LEU A 161 -2.41 -11.46 11.34
CA LEU A 161 -3.27 -11.78 12.48
C LEU A 161 -4.23 -10.64 12.79
N ARG A 162 -4.69 -9.94 11.75
CA ARG A 162 -5.81 -9.00 11.88
C ARG A 162 -7.02 -9.68 11.29
N PRO A 163 -8.22 -9.57 11.90
CA PRO A 163 -9.41 -10.18 11.35
C PRO A 163 -9.61 -9.65 9.93
N ALA A 164 -9.53 -10.52 8.92
CA ALA A 164 -9.81 -10.13 7.56
C ALA A 164 -11.29 -9.73 7.50
N LEU A 165 -11.56 -8.50 7.10
CA LEU A 165 -12.94 -8.08 6.84
C LEU A 165 -13.54 -9.01 5.80
N LYS A 166 -14.71 -9.60 6.05
CA LYS A 166 -15.41 -10.40 5.03
C LYS A 166 -15.89 -9.54 3.87
N GLU A 167 -16.27 -8.29 4.17
CA GLU A 167 -16.79 -7.29 3.24
C GLU A 167 -16.26 -5.90 3.59
N PRO A 168 -16.23 -4.94 2.64
CA PRO A 168 -15.89 -3.56 2.93
C PRO A 168 -16.73 -2.96 4.06
N ASN A 169 -16.12 -2.22 4.99
CA ASN A 169 -16.79 -1.66 6.15
C ASN A 169 -16.20 -0.26 6.46
N ASN A 170 -17.02 0.62 7.04
CA ASN A 170 -16.61 1.96 7.45
C ASN A 170 -15.98 2.79 6.32
N LEU A 171 -16.50 2.64 5.11
CA LEU A 171 -16.11 3.45 3.94
C LEU A 171 -16.65 4.89 4.02
N ASP A 172 -17.68 5.12 4.85
CA ASP A 172 -18.29 6.43 5.07
C ASP A 172 -17.85 7.11 6.39
N PHE A 173 -16.87 6.50 7.07
CA PHE A 173 -16.27 7.00 8.30
C PHE A 173 -17.22 7.14 9.51
N ALA A 174 -18.41 6.53 9.47
CA ALA A 174 -19.38 6.58 10.57
C ALA A 174 -18.84 5.98 11.88
N GLN A 175 -17.89 5.05 11.79
CA GLN A 175 -17.17 4.45 12.93
C GLN A 175 -15.78 5.07 13.14
N GLY A 176 -15.58 6.32 12.71
CA GLY A 176 -14.30 7.01 12.83
C GLY A 176 -13.26 6.47 11.85
N LEU A 177 -12.01 6.35 12.32
CA LEU A 177 -10.86 5.92 11.50
C LEU A 177 -10.62 4.41 11.53
N ARG A 178 -11.63 3.62 11.92
CA ARG A 178 -11.52 2.16 11.97
C ARG A 178 -11.20 1.61 10.57
N TYR A 179 -10.22 0.69 10.50
CA TYR A 179 -9.67 0.09 9.27
C TYR A 179 -8.80 1.00 8.40
N TRP A 180 -8.56 2.24 8.84
CA TRP A 180 -7.71 3.19 8.15
C TRP A 180 -6.38 3.33 8.89
N THR A 181 -5.28 3.25 8.16
CA THR A 181 -3.95 3.51 8.71
C THR A 181 -3.25 4.55 7.85
N PHE A 182 -2.74 5.59 8.51
CA PHE A 182 -1.88 6.56 7.87
C PHE A 182 -0.43 6.31 8.29
N ASN A 183 0.41 5.95 7.32
CA ASN A 183 1.81 5.68 7.52
C ASN A 183 2.61 6.99 7.40
N ARG A 184 2.68 7.75 8.49
CA ARG A 184 3.57 8.90 8.66
C ARG A 184 3.74 9.24 10.13
N THR A 185 4.89 9.79 10.50
CA THR A 185 5.08 10.34 11.85
C THR A 185 4.30 11.64 12.00
N SER A 186 3.81 11.91 13.21
CA SER A 186 2.95 13.07 13.52
C SER A 186 3.61 14.42 13.26
N GLU A 187 4.94 14.48 13.24
CA GLU A 187 5.68 15.68 12.84
C GLU A 187 5.43 16.07 11.37
N TYR A 188 5.27 15.07 10.50
CA TYR A 188 5.22 15.27 9.05
C TYR A 188 3.82 15.10 8.48
N GLY A 189 2.90 14.46 9.19
CA GLY A 189 1.50 14.49 8.81
C GLY A 189 0.55 13.97 9.86
N SER A 190 -0.72 14.30 9.67
CA SER A 190 -1.82 13.93 10.55
C SER A 190 -3.02 13.42 9.76
N LEU A 191 -3.80 12.54 10.38
CA LEU A 191 -5.06 12.03 9.86
C LEU A 191 -6.19 12.45 10.83
N ALA A 192 -7.28 13.00 10.31
CA ALA A 192 -8.46 13.37 11.09
C ALA A 192 -9.74 13.32 10.24
N LEU A 193 -10.90 13.30 10.89
CA LEU A 193 -12.17 13.58 10.20
C LEU A 193 -12.42 15.08 10.16
N ASP A 194 -12.85 15.58 9.01
CA ASP A 194 -13.19 16.98 8.77
C ASP A 194 -14.68 17.09 8.43
N PRO A 195 -15.52 17.53 9.38
CA PRO A 195 -16.96 17.70 9.15
C PRO A 195 -17.29 18.96 8.35
N GLN A 196 -16.34 19.87 8.12
CA GLN A 196 -16.58 21.13 7.40
C GLN A 196 -16.41 20.98 5.89
N VAL A 197 -15.55 20.04 5.46
CA VAL A 197 -15.34 19.72 4.06
C VAL A 197 -16.04 18.40 3.75
N THR A 198 -17.13 18.46 2.99
CA THR A 198 -17.97 17.29 2.66
C THR A 198 -18.18 17.15 1.15
N TYR A 199 -18.54 15.95 0.69
CA TYR A 199 -18.98 15.70 -0.69
C TYR A 199 -20.47 15.32 -0.74
N ASP A 200 -20.92 14.42 0.12
CA ASP A 200 -22.27 13.85 0.23
C ASP A 200 -22.92 14.15 1.60
N ASP A 201 -22.63 15.33 2.15
CA ASP A 201 -23.02 15.75 3.51
C ASP A 201 -22.44 14.91 4.66
N LYS A 202 -21.59 13.91 4.38
CA LYS A 202 -20.80 13.19 5.38
C LYS A 202 -19.42 13.83 5.56
N ALA A 203 -18.87 13.71 6.77
CA ALA A 203 -17.53 14.18 7.09
C ALA A 203 -16.49 13.48 6.20
N SER A 204 -15.51 14.24 5.72
CA SER A 204 -14.43 13.67 4.91
C SER A 204 -13.28 13.19 5.79
N LEU A 205 -12.55 12.20 5.30
CA LEU A 205 -11.25 11.84 5.86
C LEU A 205 -10.19 12.81 5.35
N ALA A 206 -9.57 13.57 6.26
CA ALA A 206 -8.57 14.57 5.95
C ALA A 206 -7.15 14.10 6.32
N ILE A 207 -6.25 14.15 5.34
CA ILE A 207 -4.81 13.97 5.49
C ILE A 207 -4.17 15.35 5.40
N THR A 208 -3.37 15.72 6.40
CA THR A 208 -2.52 16.92 6.33
C THR A 208 -1.06 16.51 6.29
N LEU A 209 -0.34 16.96 5.28
CA LEU A 209 1.11 16.82 5.16
C LEU A 209 1.75 18.13 5.60
N HIS A 210 2.33 18.17 6.81
CA HIS A 210 2.77 19.41 7.47
C HIS A 210 4.06 19.99 6.88
N LYS A 211 4.98 19.13 6.46
CA LYS A 211 6.28 19.51 5.92
C LYS A 211 6.64 18.59 4.75
N PRO A 212 7.36 19.09 3.73
CA PRO A 212 8.01 18.22 2.77
C PRO A 212 9.04 17.36 3.53
N TYR A 213 8.94 16.04 3.38
CA TYR A 213 9.82 15.12 4.09
C TYR A 213 11.21 15.13 3.43
N LEU A 214 12.23 15.58 4.18
CA LEU A 214 13.63 15.37 3.81
C LEU A 214 13.85 13.85 3.74
N HIS A 215 14.25 13.31 2.60
CA HIS A 215 14.41 11.87 2.28
C HIS A 215 13.24 11.15 1.59
N GLY A 216 12.17 11.85 1.17
CA GLY A 216 11.34 11.39 0.05
C GLY A 216 10.36 10.22 0.28
N SER A 217 9.91 9.96 1.51
CA SER A 217 8.81 9.01 1.74
C SER A 217 7.43 9.70 1.65
N ASP A 218 6.53 9.10 0.88
CA ASP A 218 5.16 9.57 0.70
C ASP A 218 4.33 9.41 1.98
N GLY A 219 3.34 10.28 2.16
CA GLY A 219 2.23 10.00 3.05
C GLY A 219 1.33 8.95 2.42
N ILE A 220 1.13 7.82 3.08
CA ILE A 220 0.31 6.70 2.57
C ILE A 220 -0.83 6.46 3.54
N LEU A 221 -2.05 6.70 3.07
CA LEU A 221 -3.27 6.24 3.73
C LEU A 221 -3.65 4.87 3.13
N SER A 222 -3.73 3.85 3.96
CA SER A 222 -4.09 2.49 3.58
C SER A 222 -5.40 2.09 4.24
N TYR A 223 -6.29 1.49 3.46
CA TYR A 223 -7.42 0.74 3.98
C TYR A 223 -6.98 -0.72 4.22
N HIS A 224 -7.36 -1.30 5.36
CA HIS A 224 -6.87 -2.63 5.82
C HIS A 224 -7.23 -3.78 4.87
N GLY A 225 -8.22 -3.58 4.01
CA GLY A 225 -8.65 -4.55 3.02
C GLY A 225 -9.72 -5.51 3.52
N PHE A 226 -10.19 -6.36 2.62
CA PHE A 226 -11.25 -7.35 2.86
C PHE A 226 -11.03 -8.59 2.00
N SER A 227 -11.64 -9.71 2.40
CA SER A 227 -11.60 -10.99 1.69
C SER A 227 -12.10 -10.85 0.26
N ALA A 228 -11.37 -11.44 -0.68
CA ALA A 228 -11.78 -11.48 -2.08
C ALA A 228 -12.85 -12.55 -2.37
N GLU A 229 -13.21 -13.39 -1.39
CA GLU A 229 -14.04 -14.58 -1.58
C GLU A 229 -15.33 -14.32 -2.38
N HIS A 230 -16.10 -13.30 -2.01
CA HIS A 230 -17.35 -12.93 -2.68
C HIS A 230 -17.17 -12.24 -4.03
N TYR A 231 -15.93 -11.89 -4.40
CA TYR A 231 -15.60 -11.08 -5.58
C TYR A 231 -14.81 -11.86 -6.63
N ARG A 232 -14.26 -13.04 -6.29
CA ARG A 232 -13.52 -13.92 -7.21
C ARG A 232 -14.29 -14.15 -8.50
N GLY A 233 -13.61 -13.98 -9.63
CA GLY A 233 -14.15 -14.16 -10.98
C GLY A 233 -15.08 -13.03 -11.45
N GLN A 234 -15.24 -11.96 -10.68
CA GLN A 234 -16.12 -10.83 -11.01
C GLN A 234 -15.30 -9.55 -11.25
N ARG A 235 -15.96 -8.57 -11.86
CA ARG A 235 -15.39 -7.23 -12.06
C ARG A 235 -15.80 -6.32 -10.91
N LEU A 236 -14.81 -5.72 -10.27
CA LEU A 236 -14.99 -4.83 -9.14
C LEU A 236 -14.79 -3.39 -9.56
N ARG A 237 -15.67 -2.51 -9.10
CA ARG A 237 -15.51 -1.06 -9.17
C ARG A 237 -15.32 -0.48 -7.77
N LEU A 238 -14.28 0.34 -7.61
CA LEU A 238 -14.07 1.22 -6.46
C LEU A 238 -14.21 2.68 -6.92
N LEU A 239 -15.12 3.40 -6.29
CA LEU A 239 -15.34 4.83 -6.45
C LEU A 239 -14.81 5.59 -5.24
N ALA A 240 -14.27 6.77 -5.47
CA ALA A 240 -13.90 7.73 -4.43
C ALA A 240 -13.96 9.17 -4.97
N TYR A 241 -14.13 10.13 -4.07
CA TYR A 241 -13.99 11.55 -4.37
C TYR A 241 -12.82 12.10 -3.57
N ILE A 242 -11.88 12.73 -4.27
CA ILE A 242 -10.64 13.24 -3.67
C ILE A 242 -10.53 14.73 -3.97
N LYS A 243 -10.28 15.52 -2.95
CA LYS A 243 -10.01 16.95 -3.05
C LYS A 243 -8.64 17.24 -2.48
N THR A 244 -7.90 18.16 -3.09
CA THR A 244 -6.55 18.54 -2.64
C THR A 244 -6.41 20.04 -2.48
N GLU A 245 -5.49 20.43 -1.60
CA GLU A 245 -4.99 21.80 -1.40
C GLU A 245 -3.47 21.70 -1.32
N ASP A 246 -2.77 22.42 -2.19
CA ASP A 246 -1.30 22.43 -2.32
C ASP A 246 -0.61 21.07 -2.59
N ILE A 247 -1.40 20.00 -2.73
CA ILE A 247 -0.93 18.67 -3.17
C ILE A 247 -1.19 18.50 -4.65
N GLN A 248 -0.10 18.28 -5.38
CA GLN A 248 -0.13 17.88 -6.78
C GLN A 248 -0.18 16.35 -6.86
N GLN A 249 -1.08 15.81 -7.67
CA GLN A 249 -1.11 14.40 -8.09
C GLN A 249 -1.12 13.35 -6.96
N PRO A 250 -2.16 13.29 -6.11
CA PRO A 250 -2.35 12.12 -5.27
C PRO A 250 -2.59 10.87 -6.15
N THR A 251 -2.00 9.74 -5.76
CA THR A 251 -2.21 8.45 -6.44
C THR A 251 -3.16 7.60 -5.63
N PHE A 252 -4.32 7.28 -6.21
CA PHE A 252 -5.26 6.32 -5.64
C PHE A 252 -5.10 4.96 -6.33
N GLU A 253 -4.83 3.92 -5.55
CA GLU A 253 -4.49 2.59 -6.04
C GLU A 253 -5.38 1.54 -5.38
N LEU A 254 -5.89 0.60 -6.19
CA LEU A 254 -6.59 -0.62 -5.77
C LEU A 254 -5.70 -1.81 -6.11
N THR A 255 -5.54 -2.73 -5.16
CA THR A 255 -4.72 -3.93 -5.29
C THR A 255 -5.52 -5.16 -4.91
N VAL A 256 -5.49 -6.17 -5.76
CA VAL A 256 -6.00 -7.52 -5.52
C VAL A 256 -4.80 -8.43 -5.30
N HIS A 257 -4.69 -8.99 -4.11
CA HIS A 257 -3.63 -9.92 -3.73
C HIS A 257 -4.05 -11.34 -4.07
N GLY A 258 -3.17 -12.09 -4.72
CA GLY A 258 -3.30 -13.52 -4.98
C GLY A 258 -2.36 -14.35 -4.10
N PRO A 259 -2.18 -15.64 -4.41
CA PRO A 259 -1.34 -16.53 -3.63
C PRO A 259 0.16 -16.14 -3.71
N PRO A 260 0.97 -16.59 -2.73
CA PRO A 260 2.42 -16.43 -2.75
C PRO A 260 3.05 -17.19 -3.93
N LEU A 261 4.04 -16.57 -4.55
CA LEU A 261 4.87 -17.17 -5.58
C LEU A 261 6.06 -17.86 -4.92
N ILE A 262 6.02 -19.20 -4.90
CA ILE A 262 6.95 -20.05 -4.15
C ILE A 262 8.40 -19.85 -4.59
N GLU A 263 8.64 -19.43 -5.84
CA GLU A 263 9.96 -19.31 -6.44
C GLU A 263 10.62 -17.93 -6.26
N GLU A 264 9.91 -16.93 -5.71
CA GLU A 264 10.46 -15.58 -5.54
C GLU A 264 10.35 -15.11 -4.08
N ILE A 265 11.50 -14.93 -3.43
CA ILE A 265 11.59 -14.39 -2.08
C ILE A 265 12.03 -12.93 -2.08
N ILE A 266 11.47 -12.14 -1.17
CA ILE A 266 11.89 -10.77 -0.88
C ILE A 266 13.24 -10.84 -0.15
N PRO A 267 14.36 -10.35 -0.72
CA PRO A 267 15.70 -10.55 -0.15
C PRO A 267 15.85 -10.06 1.29
N MET A 268 15.14 -8.99 1.66
CA MET A 268 15.22 -8.38 2.99
C MET A 268 14.41 -9.11 4.06
N THR A 269 13.35 -9.83 3.67
CA THR A 269 12.42 -10.44 4.62
C THR A 269 12.40 -11.96 4.56
N GLY A 270 12.99 -12.56 3.52
CA GLY A 270 12.93 -13.99 3.25
C GLY A 270 11.55 -14.50 2.86
N ARG A 271 10.54 -13.62 2.75
CA ARG A 271 9.15 -14.01 2.50
C ARG A 271 8.87 -14.16 1.01
N PRO A 272 7.95 -15.06 0.61
CA PRO A 272 7.47 -15.14 -0.76
C PRO A 272 6.87 -13.81 -1.23
N ILE A 273 7.12 -13.46 -2.49
CA ILE A 273 6.43 -12.37 -3.17
C ILE A 273 4.99 -12.83 -3.44
N LEU A 274 4.01 -11.99 -3.11
CA LEU A 274 2.62 -12.26 -3.48
C LEU A 274 2.38 -11.87 -4.93
N SER A 275 1.60 -12.68 -5.65
CA SER A 275 1.00 -12.22 -6.89
C SER A 275 0.03 -11.07 -6.59
N VAL A 276 0.08 -10.02 -7.39
CA VAL A 276 -0.79 -8.86 -7.24
C VAL A 276 -1.25 -8.35 -8.60
N ARG A 277 -2.51 -7.95 -8.65
CA ARG A 277 -3.06 -7.11 -9.72
C ARG A 277 -3.37 -5.77 -9.10
N ARG A 278 -2.87 -4.68 -9.69
CA ARG A 278 -3.15 -3.34 -9.16
C ARG A 278 -3.60 -2.41 -10.27
N THR A 279 -4.50 -1.49 -9.94
CA THR A 279 -4.93 -0.42 -10.84
C THR A 279 -4.82 0.91 -10.13
N ARG A 280 -4.60 1.98 -10.89
CA ARG A 280 -4.40 3.33 -10.37
C ARG A 280 -5.31 4.30 -11.10
N SER A 281 -5.77 5.31 -10.38
CA SER A 281 -6.77 6.21 -10.93
C SER A 281 -6.12 7.20 -11.87
N ARG A 282 -6.83 7.50 -12.95
CA ARG A 282 -6.41 8.52 -13.91
C ARG A 282 -6.56 9.91 -13.29
N LEU A 283 -5.72 10.83 -13.74
CA LEU A 283 -5.84 12.24 -13.39
C LEU A 283 -7.07 12.81 -14.13
N LEU A 284 -8.14 13.09 -13.41
CA LEU A 284 -9.33 13.78 -13.93
C LEU A 284 -9.36 15.23 -13.46
N ARG A 285 -10.06 16.09 -14.21
CA ARG A 285 -10.23 17.49 -13.82
C ARG A 285 -11.19 17.57 -12.63
N PRO A 286 -10.96 18.48 -11.67
CA PRO A 286 -11.88 18.70 -10.57
C PRO A 286 -13.21 19.26 -11.07
N ASP A 287 -14.27 18.96 -10.32
CA ASP A 287 -15.59 19.56 -10.48
C ASP A 287 -15.62 21.02 -9.99
N ALA A 288 -16.78 21.67 -10.07
CA ALA A 288 -16.97 23.05 -9.62
C ALA A 288 -16.73 23.25 -8.11
N LYS A 289 -16.77 22.19 -7.29
CA LYS A 289 -16.51 22.21 -5.84
C LYS A 289 -15.05 21.84 -5.50
N GLY A 290 -14.22 21.55 -6.50
CA GLY A 290 -12.82 21.17 -6.35
C GLY A 290 -12.60 19.68 -6.06
N TRP A 291 -13.62 18.84 -6.19
CA TRP A 291 -13.52 17.39 -6.01
C TRP A 291 -13.22 16.69 -7.33
N VAL A 292 -12.32 15.72 -7.30
CA VAL A 292 -12.03 14.83 -8.42
C VAL A 292 -12.67 13.48 -8.14
N ARG A 293 -13.53 13.02 -9.06
CA ARG A 293 -14.05 11.66 -9.03
C ARG A 293 -12.96 10.70 -9.48
N HIS A 294 -12.71 9.66 -8.68
CA HIS A 294 -11.80 8.58 -9.00
C HIS A 294 -12.60 7.29 -9.14
N GLU A 295 -12.41 6.61 -10.26
CA GLU A 295 -13.06 5.33 -10.58
C GLU A 295 -11.96 4.34 -10.95
N LEU A 296 -11.95 3.22 -10.23
CA LEU A 296 -11.02 2.11 -10.40
C LEU A 296 -11.82 0.86 -10.69
N VAL A 297 -11.61 0.27 -11.86
CA VAL A 297 -12.31 -0.94 -12.31
C VAL A 297 -11.27 -2.02 -12.61
N ILE A 298 -11.38 -3.17 -11.94
CA ILE A 298 -10.42 -4.27 -12.05
C ILE A 298 -11.15 -5.63 -11.99
N ASP A 299 -10.66 -6.60 -12.75
CA ASP A 299 -11.10 -7.99 -12.64
C ASP A 299 -10.42 -8.69 -11.45
N VAL A 300 -11.20 -9.41 -10.67
CA VAL A 300 -10.74 -10.14 -9.48
C VAL A 300 -10.47 -11.60 -9.87
N PRO A 301 -9.22 -12.09 -9.82
CA PRO A 301 -8.89 -13.47 -10.16
C PRO A 301 -9.59 -14.50 -9.27
N ALA A 302 -9.78 -15.71 -9.79
CA ALA A 302 -10.40 -16.81 -9.05
C ALA A 302 -9.60 -17.25 -7.81
N ASP A 303 -8.28 -17.03 -7.80
CA ASP A 303 -7.36 -17.36 -6.71
C ASP A 303 -7.06 -16.17 -5.78
N ALA A 304 -7.76 -15.04 -5.94
CA ALA A 304 -7.59 -13.86 -5.13
C ALA A 304 -7.83 -14.16 -3.63
N GLN A 305 -6.97 -13.60 -2.78
CA GLN A 305 -7.01 -13.74 -1.33
C GLN A 305 -7.71 -12.53 -0.70
N ASP A 306 -7.20 -11.33 -0.96
CA ASP A 306 -7.72 -10.10 -0.37
C ASP A 306 -7.60 -8.90 -1.32
N ILE A 307 -8.43 -7.88 -1.06
CA ILE A 307 -8.52 -6.65 -1.83
C ILE A 307 -8.20 -5.48 -0.91
N ARG A 308 -7.28 -4.60 -1.32
CA ARG A 308 -6.84 -3.42 -0.58
C ARG A 308 -6.83 -2.21 -1.48
N PHE A 309 -6.91 -1.03 -0.89
CA PHE A 309 -6.67 0.20 -1.63
C PHE A 309 -5.97 1.23 -0.75
N GLN A 310 -5.28 2.15 -1.40
CA GLN A 310 -4.48 3.15 -0.75
C GLN A 310 -4.48 4.47 -1.51
N LEU A 311 -4.31 5.55 -0.76
CA LEU A 311 -4.10 6.90 -1.26
C LEU A 311 -2.71 7.36 -0.85
N ARG A 312 -1.89 7.64 -1.85
CA ARG A 312 -0.48 8.06 -1.70
C ARG A 312 -0.33 9.50 -2.16
N ALA A 313 0.41 10.30 -1.40
CA ALA A 313 0.77 11.64 -1.82
C ALA A 313 2.11 12.08 -1.23
N ALA A 314 2.80 12.93 -1.98
CA ALA A 314 4.07 13.55 -1.59
C ALA A 314 3.88 15.06 -1.35
N GLY A 315 4.91 15.69 -0.77
CA GLY A 315 4.93 17.14 -0.56
C GLY A 315 4.26 17.62 0.73
N GLN A 316 3.70 18.83 0.67
CA GLN A 316 3.06 19.55 1.77
C GLN A 316 1.69 20.03 1.29
N GLY A 317 0.68 19.96 2.15
CA GLY A 317 -0.69 20.37 1.81
C GLY A 317 -1.73 19.46 2.45
N LYS A 318 -2.96 19.49 1.94
CA LYS A 318 -4.09 18.72 2.46
C LYS A 318 -4.79 17.91 1.38
N ILE A 319 -5.37 16.80 1.81
CA ILE A 319 -6.14 15.88 0.98
C ILE A 319 -7.38 15.48 1.74
N TRP A 320 -8.53 15.53 1.10
CA TRP A 320 -9.79 15.02 1.61
C TRP A 320 -10.25 13.85 0.74
N LEU A 321 -10.72 12.78 1.39
CA LEU A 321 -11.28 11.58 0.77
C LEU A 321 -12.72 11.39 1.25
N ASN A 322 -13.65 11.17 0.32
CA ASN A 322 -15.07 10.98 0.62
C ASN A 322 -15.78 10.13 -0.45
N GLY A 323 -17.03 9.72 -0.19
CA GLY A 323 -17.91 9.04 -1.14
C GLY A 323 -17.34 7.72 -1.67
N LEU A 324 -16.66 6.97 -0.80
CA LEU A 324 -16.12 5.66 -1.15
C LEU A 324 -17.25 4.64 -1.35
N ASN A 325 -17.21 3.94 -2.48
CA ASN A 325 -18.15 2.87 -2.78
C ASN A 325 -17.44 1.72 -3.49
N ILE A 326 -17.79 0.48 -3.12
CA ILE A 326 -17.29 -0.74 -3.76
C ILE A 326 -18.48 -1.55 -4.23
N GLU A 327 -18.46 -1.98 -5.49
CA GLU A 327 -19.54 -2.75 -6.08
C GLU A 327 -19.04 -3.67 -7.20
N ILE A 328 -19.78 -4.74 -7.43
CA ILE A 328 -19.60 -5.61 -8.60
C ILE A 328 -20.28 -4.93 -9.79
N VAL A 329 -19.60 -4.92 -10.92
CA VAL A 329 -20.10 -4.35 -12.17
C VAL A 329 -20.09 -5.37 -13.29
N GLU A 330 -20.85 -5.09 -14.35
CA GLU A 330 -20.93 -5.93 -15.52
C GLU A 330 -19.60 -5.95 -16.32
N PRO A 331 -19.30 -7.03 -17.06
CA PRO A 331 -18.06 -7.16 -17.85
C PRO A 331 -17.92 -6.15 -19.01
N ASP A 332 -18.95 -5.39 -19.34
CA ASP A 332 -18.90 -4.34 -20.36
C ASP A 332 -18.37 -3.00 -19.81
N VAL A 333 -18.34 -2.82 -18.49
CA VAL A 333 -17.72 -1.65 -17.85
C VAL A 333 -16.21 -1.67 -18.10
N PRO A 334 -15.63 -0.65 -18.75
CA PRO A 334 -14.21 -0.65 -19.09
C PRO A 334 -13.31 -0.72 -17.86
N LEU A 335 -12.28 -1.56 -17.93
CA LEU A 335 -11.24 -1.63 -16.92
C LEU A 335 -10.41 -0.33 -16.89
N THR A 336 -9.84 -0.02 -15.74
CA THR A 336 -8.97 1.16 -15.57
C THR A 336 -7.52 0.90 -16.01
N GLY A 337 -7.16 -0.36 -16.30
CA GLY A 337 -5.80 -0.84 -16.56
C GLY A 337 -5.29 -1.66 -15.38
N THR A 338 -4.73 -2.84 -15.63
CA THR A 338 -4.12 -3.70 -14.60
C THR A 338 -2.61 -3.74 -14.73
N ILE A 339 -1.91 -3.44 -13.65
CA ILE A 339 -0.47 -3.65 -13.51
C ILE A 339 -0.26 -4.97 -12.76
N LEU A 340 0.53 -5.87 -13.34
CA LEU A 340 0.90 -7.14 -12.73
C LEU A 340 2.13 -6.99 -11.85
N GLY A 341 2.09 -7.61 -10.67
CA GLY A 341 3.23 -7.78 -9.79
C GLY A 341 3.35 -9.24 -9.36
N PRO A 342 4.53 -9.86 -9.48
CA PRO A 342 5.72 -9.38 -10.17
C PRO A 342 5.46 -9.20 -11.69
N PRO A 343 6.33 -8.44 -12.39
CA PRO A 343 6.21 -8.27 -13.85
C PRO A 343 6.26 -9.62 -14.58
N PRO A 344 5.45 -9.80 -15.65
CA PRO A 344 5.39 -11.06 -16.37
C PRO A 344 6.69 -11.35 -17.15
N GLN A 345 6.99 -12.62 -17.40
CA GLN A 345 8.18 -13.04 -18.16
C GLN A 345 8.04 -12.82 -19.68
N HIS A 346 6.80 -12.84 -20.17
CA HIS A 346 6.44 -12.58 -21.57
C HIS A 346 5.47 -11.42 -21.63
N PRO A 347 5.51 -10.61 -22.69
CA PRO A 347 4.54 -9.54 -22.86
C PRO A 347 3.15 -10.12 -23.08
N VAL A 348 2.16 -9.41 -22.55
CA VAL A 348 0.73 -9.74 -22.66
C VAL A 348 0.00 -8.59 -23.36
N ASN A 349 -1.14 -8.89 -23.97
CA ASN A 349 -2.01 -7.91 -24.64
C ASN A 349 -1.24 -7.00 -25.62
N LEU A 350 -0.40 -7.58 -26.48
CA LEU A 350 0.36 -6.86 -27.52
C LEU A 350 -0.51 -6.43 -28.71
N ASP A 351 -1.66 -7.06 -28.88
CA ASP A 351 -2.65 -6.76 -29.93
C ASP A 351 -3.72 -5.75 -29.46
N PHE A 352 -3.66 -5.33 -28.19
CA PHE A 352 -4.60 -4.41 -27.55
C PHE A 352 -6.07 -4.89 -27.58
N ALA A 353 -6.31 -6.20 -27.70
CA ALA A 353 -7.65 -6.77 -27.68
C ALA A 353 -8.38 -6.52 -26.35
N GLU A 354 -7.64 -6.39 -25.26
CA GLU A 354 -8.13 -6.05 -23.93
C GLU A 354 -7.93 -4.55 -23.60
N GLY A 355 -7.87 -3.69 -24.62
CA GLY A 355 -7.59 -2.27 -24.44
C GLY A 355 -6.16 -2.04 -23.96
N LEU A 356 -5.98 -1.19 -22.95
CA LEU A 356 -4.67 -0.92 -22.32
C LEU A 356 -4.39 -1.81 -21.09
N GLU A 357 -5.10 -2.93 -20.93
CA GLU A 357 -4.78 -3.87 -19.86
C GLU A 357 -3.33 -4.34 -19.93
N PHE A 358 -2.67 -4.40 -18.76
CA PHE A 358 -1.24 -4.73 -18.63
C PHE A 358 -0.26 -3.68 -19.15
N TRP A 359 -0.77 -2.57 -19.68
CA TRP A 359 0.02 -1.41 -20.04
C TRP A 359 -0.13 -0.30 -19.00
N SER A 360 1.00 0.29 -18.63
CA SER A 360 1.07 1.44 -17.74
C SER A 360 1.26 2.72 -18.55
N VAL A 361 0.65 3.81 -18.08
CA VAL A 361 0.82 5.14 -18.67
C VAL A 361 1.42 6.06 -17.62
N GLU A 362 2.51 6.73 -17.98
CA GLU A 362 3.19 7.72 -17.15
C GLU A 362 3.22 9.06 -17.88
N GLU A 363 2.58 10.07 -17.29
CA GLU A 363 2.60 11.45 -17.77
C GLU A 363 3.53 12.30 -16.90
N SER A 364 4.33 13.17 -17.52
CA SER A 364 5.15 14.14 -16.77
C SER A 364 4.38 15.38 -16.30
N ALA A 365 3.20 15.63 -16.86
CA ALA A 365 2.30 16.70 -16.45
C ALA A 365 0.84 16.24 -16.54
N PRO A 366 -0.02 16.54 -15.54
CA PRO A 366 -1.44 16.16 -15.56
C PRO A 366 -2.17 16.65 -16.80
N TRP A 367 -3.09 15.83 -17.32
CA TRP A 367 -4.06 16.20 -18.37
C TRP A 367 -3.43 16.66 -19.69
N SER A 368 -2.13 16.42 -19.86
CA SER A 368 -1.39 16.85 -21.03
C SER A 368 -1.58 15.89 -22.20
N TYR A 369 -2.02 14.66 -21.96
CA TYR A 369 -2.25 13.68 -23.02
C TYR A 369 -3.60 12.96 -22.90
N GLU A 370 -4.17 12.66 -24.06
CA GLU A 370 -5.25 11.69 -24.26
C GLU A 370 -4.61 10.40 -24.80
N TYR A 371 -5.07 9.25 -24.32
CA TYR A 371 -4.54 7.95 -24.73
C TYR A 371 -5.61 6.88 -24.63
N GLY A 372 -5.46 5.82 -25.42
CA GLY A 372 -6.42 4.73 -25.46
C GLY A 372 -6.15 3.76 -26.59
N VAL A 373 -7.18 2.99 -26.94
CA VAL A 373 -7.15 2.04 -28.04
C VAL A 373 -8.27 2.38 -29.01
N GLU A 374 -7.94 2.49 -30.30
CA GLU A 374 -8.92 2.59 -31.37
C GLU A 374 -9.22 1.20 -31.92
N THR A 375 -10.50 0.81 -31.91
CA THR A 375 -10.99 -0.41 -32.57
C THR A 375 -11.78 -0.04 -33.82
N ARG A 376 -11.59 -0.80 -34.91
CA ARG A 376 -12.38 -0.64 -36.14
C ARG A 376 -12.83 -2.02 -36.63
N PRO A 377 -14.07 -2.19 -37.10
CA PRO A 377 -14.54 -3.46 -37.64
C PRO A 377 -13.59 -4.01 -38.71
N GLY A 378 -13.08 -5.22 -38.50
CA GLY A 378 -12.17 -5.89 -39.46
C GLY A 378 -10.73 -5.37 -39.48
N SER A 379 -10.30 -4.57 -38.49
CA SER A 379 -8.90 -4.15 -38.32
C SER A 379 -8.38 -4.47 -36.91
N PRO A 380 -7.07 -4.70 -36.75
CA PRO A 380 -6.46 -4.82 -35.43
C PRO A 380 -6.74 -3.57 -34.58
N ALA A 381 -6.82 -3.78 -33.26
CA ALA A 381 -6.86 -2.68 -32.32
C ALA A 381 -5.50 -1.98 -32.30
N ARG A 382 -5.50 -0.66 -32.11
CA ARG A 382 -4.27 0.15 -32.09
C ARG A 382 -4.24 1.08 -30.89
N ALA A 383 -3.14 1.11 -30.16
CA ALA A 383 -2.94 2.08 -29.10
C ALA A 383 -2.59 3.45 -29.68
N TYR A 384 -2.92 4.52 -28.95
CA TYR A 384 -2.52 5.87 -29.32
C TYR A 384 -2.16 6.72 -28.10
N LEU A 385 -1.28 7.69 -28.34
CA LEU A 385 -0.98 8.82 -27.45
C LEU A 385 -1.21 10.11 -28.24
N LYS A 386 -1.94 11.06 -27.68
CA LYS A 386 -2.30 12.33 -28.32
C LYS A 386 -2.13 13.49 -27.35
N ALA A 387 -1.36 14.48 -27.75
CA ALA A 387 -1.16 15.69 -26.96
C ALA A 387 -2.44 16.55 -26.87
N SER A 388 -2.74 17.03 -25.67
CA SER A 388 -3.69 18.12 -25.41
C SER A 388 -3.14 19.46 -25.95
N THR A 389 -4.00 20.50 -26.04
CA THR A 389 -3.65 21.80 -26.65
C THR A 389 -2.41 22.49 -26.05
N ASP A 390 -2.09 22.24 -24.77
CA ASP A 390 -1.02 22.93 -24.03
C ASP A 390 0.19 22.03 -23.68
N ALA A 391 0.31 20.84 -24.26
CA ALA A 391 1.36 19.87 -23.90
C ALA A 391 2.74 20.17 -24.53
N ALA A 392 3.14 21.44 -24.64
CA ALA A 392 4.31 21.85 -25.42
C ALA A 392 5.63 21.25 -24.93
N GLU A 393 5.80 21.08 -23.61
CA GLU A 393 7.01 20.54 -22.96
C GLU A 393 6.77 19.26 -22.16
N ALA A 394 5.53 18.77 -22.14
CA ALA A 394 5.17 17.55 -21.42
C ALA A 394 5.58 16.29 -22.21
N SER A 395 5.39 15.15 -21.57
CA SER A 395 5.62 13.82 -22.13
C SER A 395 4.65 12.80 -21.55
N CYS A 396 4.35 11.79 -22.36
CA CYS A 396 3.55 10.64 -21.97
C CYS A 396 4.23 9.37 -22.48
N VAL A 397 4.31 8.36 -21.62
CA VAL A 397 4.92 7.06 -21.90
C VAL A 397 3.88 5.97 -21.70
N LEU A 398 3.60 5.21 -22.74
CA LEU A 398 2.85 3.96 -22.69
C LEU A 398 3.85 2.81 -22.66
N GLN A 399 3.85 2.00 -21.60
CA GLN A 399 4.86 0.96 -21.42
C GLN A 399 4.35 -0.29 -20.72
N GLN A 400 4.99 -1.41 -21.02
CA GLN A 400 4.83 -2.67 -20.30
C GLN A 400 6.15 -3.06 -19.66
N LEU A 401 6.12 -3.27 -18.34
CA LEU A 401 7.25 -3.75 -17.56
C LEU A 401 7.26 -5.29 -17.58
N LEU A 402 8.41 -5.89 -17.84
CA LEU A 402 8.60 -7.34 -17.95
C LEU A 402 9.77 -7.80 -17.07
N SER A 403 9.71 -9.07 -16.65
CA SER A 403 10.85 -9.76 -16.08
C SER A 403 11.85 -10.09 -17.18
N GLY A 404 13.04 -9.48 -17.12
CA GLY A 404 14.16 -9.73 -18.02
C GLY A 404 15.02 -10.93 -17.61
N LYS A 405 14.76 -11.58 -16.47
CA LYS A 405 15.62 -12.61 -15.86
C LYS A 405 15.96 -13.76 -16.83
N SER A 406 14.97 -14.28 -17.56
CA SER A 406 15.13 -15.40 -18.51
C SER A 406 15.83 -15.00 -19.81
N ASN A 407 15.98 -13.70 -20.07
CA ASN A 407 16.52 -13.15 -21.32
C ASN A 407 17.92 -12.55 -21.16
N ILE A 408 18.49 -12.55 -19.95
CA ILE A 408 19.84 -12.03 -19.69
C ILE A 408 20.86 -12.64 -20.66
N GLY A 409 21.63 -11.77 -21.34
CA GLY A 409 22.66 -12.14 -22.30
C GLY A 409 22.17 -12.50 -23.70
N LYS A 410 20.85 -12.73 -23.88
CA LYS A 410 20.22 -13.06 -25.17
C LYS A 410 19.94 -11.80 -25.98
N ARG A 411 19.65 -11.97 -27.27
CA ARG A 411 19.11 -10.92 -28.13
C ARG A 411 17.59 -11.04 -28.16
N VAL A 412 16.91 -9.91 -28.00
CA VAL A 412 15.47 -9.80 -28.14
C VAL A 412 15.15 -8.81 -29.26
N ARG A 413 14.15 -9.13 -30.08
CA ARG A 413 13.68 -8.31 -31.20
C ARG A 413 12.29 -7.79 -30.88
N LEU A 414 12.16 -6.47 -30.79
CA LEU A 414 10.89 -5.76 -30.73
C LEU A 414 10.55 -5.25 -32.13
N CYS A 415 9.40 -5.65 -32.67
CA CYS A 415 8.83 -5.10 -33.89
C CYS A 415 7.56 -4.32 -33.54
N ALA A 416 7.28 -3.24 -34.27
CA ALA A 416 6.03 -2.49 -34.15
C ALA A 416 5.76 -1.67 -35.42
N ASP A 417 4.48 -1.50 -35.75
CA ASP A 417 4.01 -0.55 -36.76
C ASP A 417 3.60 0.75 -36.07
N ILE A 418 4.14 1.87 -36.55
CA ILE A 418 3.90 3.18 -35.95
C ILE A 418 3.49 4.19 -37.02
N LYS A 419 2.49 5.01 -36.68
CA LYS A 419 2.06 6.19 -37.44
C LYS A 419 2.19 7.42 -36.56
N THR A 420 2.61 8.54 -37.13
CA THR A 420 2.67 9.83 -36.42
C THR A 420 1.91 10.92 -37.16
N GLN A 421 1.37 11.88 -36.42
CA GLN A 421 0.77 13.08 -36.96
C GLN A 421 1.24 14.30 -36.16
N ASP A 422 1.81 15.27 -36.87
CA ASP A 422 2.20 16.59 -36.35
C ASP A 422 3.06 16.51 -35.08
N VAL A 423 3.92 15.49 -34.98
CA VAL A 423 4.82 15.30 -33.84
C VAL A 423 5.90 16.37 -33.86
N ALA A 424 5.77 17.34 -32.95
CA ALA A 424 6.59 18.55 -32.93
C ALA A 424 8.00 18.30 -32.37
N GLN A 425 8.14 17.50 -31.31
CA GLN A 425 9.45 17.17 -30.73
C GLN A 425 9.90 15.77 -31.12
N GLN A 426 9.27 14.74 -30.54
CA GLN A 426 9.60 13.34 -30.81
C GLN A 426 8.52 12.38 -30.29
N ALA A 427 8.29 11.33 -31.07
CA ALA A 427 7.75 10.06 -30.60
C ALA A 427 8.90 9.05 -30.55
N LYS A 428 8.83 8.07 -29.64
CA LYS A 428 9.88 7.08 -29.48
C LYS A 428 9.31 5.67 -29.33
N LEU A 429 9.75 4.73 -30.17
CA LEU A 429 9.67 3.30 -29.85
C LEU A 429 10.89 2.94 -29.01
N PHE A 430 10.72 2.12 -27.98
CA PHE A 430 11.86 1.73 -27.16
C PHE A 430 11.79 0.31 -26.61
N ILE A 431 12.96 -0.22 -26.29
CA ILE A 431 13.18 -1.41 -25.49
C ILE A 431 14.42 -1.23 -24.62
N GLY A 432 14.36 -1.60 -23.35
CA GLY A 432 15.55 -1.59 -22.51
C GLY A 432 15.29 -1.65 -21.01
N SER A 433 16.30 -1.31 -20.22
CA SER A 433 16.16 -1.22 -18.76
C SER A 433 15.24 -0.06 -18.36
N PRO A 434 14.31 -0.26 -17.41
CA PRO A 434 13.50 0.84 -16.86
C PRO A 434 14.31 1.78 -15.95
N HIS A 435 15.50 1.35 -15.50
CA HIS A 435 16.34 2.13 -14.59
C HIS A 435 17.38 2.94 -15.36
N THR A 436 17.37 4.26 -15.18
CA THR A 436 18.36 5.17 -15.76
C THR A 436 19.77 4.81 -15.28
N GLY A 437 20.70 4.60 -16.21
CA GLY A 437 22.13 4.34 -15.91
C GLY A 437 22.53 2.86 -15.81
N LEU A 438 21.59 1.91 -15.92
CA LEU A 438 21.87 0.47 -15.93
C LEU A 438 21.48 -0.13 -17.30
N GLY A 439 22.45 -0.22 -18.22
CA GLY A 439 22.22 -0.70 -19.59
C GLY A 439 21.53 0.33 -20.48
N GLU A 440 22.00 0.48 -21.72
CA GLU A 440 21.41 1.43 -22.66
C GLU A 440 20.00 1.00 -23.07
N ARG A 441 19.06 1.94 -23.00
CA ARG A 441 17.74 1.83 -23.63
C ARG A 441 17.92 2.08 -25.12
N LEU A 442 17.49 1.14 -25.94
CA LEU A 442 17.48 1.29 -27.39
C LEU A 442 16.19 2.00 -27.79
N GLU A 443 16.31 3.06 -28.59
CA GLU A 443 15.19 3.92 -28.97
C GLU A 443 15.24 4.24 -30.47
N GLU A 444 14.09 4.25 -31.12
CA GLU A 444 13.90 4.82 -32.45
C GLU A 444 13.10 6.12 -32.33
N VAL A 445 13.65 7.23 -32.83
CA VAL A 445 13.06 8.56 -32.70
C VAL A 445 12.32 8.93 -33.98
N ILE A 446 11.03 9.25 -33.86
CA ILE A 446 10.14 9.57 -34.99
C ILE A 446 9.65 11.01 -34.83
N LYS A 447 9.68 11.79 -35.92
CA LYS A 447 9.30 13.21 -35.93
C LYS A 447 8.35 13.52 -37.09
N GLY A 448 7.53 14.56 -36.91
CA GLY A 448 6.62 15.05 -37.94
C GLY A 448 5.41 14.12 -38.15
N THR A 449 5.01 13.99 -39.41
CA THR A 449 3.87 13.17 -39.84
C THR A 449 4.39 12.03 -40.72
N THR A 450 4.05 10.80 -40.35
CA THR A 450 4.44 9.59 -41.08
C THR A 450 3.21 8.76 -41.45
N ALA A 451 3.30 8.03 -42.56
CA ALA A 451 2.40 6.89 -42.78
C ALA A 451 2.76 5.74 -41.83
N TRP A 452 1.90 4.72 -41.76
CA TRP A 452 2.24 3.48 -41.06
C TRP A 452 3.56 2.93 -41.57
N THR A 453 4.53 2.81 -40.66
CA THR A 453 5.90 2.39 -40.94
C THR A 453 6.30 1.36 -39.90
N SER A 454 6.90 0.26 -40.35
CA SER A 454 7.39 -0.80 -39.46
C SER A 454 8.77 -0.46 -38.91
N TYR A 455 8.94 -0.64 -37.61
CA TYR A 455 10.18 -0.40 -36.89
C TYR A 455 10.62 -1.66 -36.17
N THR A 456 11.94 -1.89 -36.15
CA THR A 456 12.54 -3.08 -35.52
C THR A 456 13.71 -2.65 -34.64
N LEU A 457 13.66 -3.03 -33.37
CA LEU A 457 14.73 -2.84 -32.41
C LEU A 457 15.27 -4.21 -31.98
N ILE A 458 16.58 -4.42 -32.10
CA ILE A 458 17.26 -5.63 -31.61
C ILE A 458 18.13 -5.25 -30.43
N TRP A 459 17.71 -5.65 -29.24
CA TRP A 459 18.40 -5.32 -28.00
C TRP A 459 19.09 -6.56 -27.43
N ARG A 460 20.37 -6.42 -27.08
CA ARG A 460 21.10 -7.46 -26.34
C ARG A 460 20.94 -7.18 -24.86
N VAL A 461 20.23 -8.05 -24.15
CA VAL A 461 19.92 -7.87 -22.73
C VAL A 461 21.22 -7.91 -21.91
N PRO A 462 21.63 -6.80 -21.25
CA PRO A 462 22.88 -6.74 -20.49
C PRO A 462 22.89 -7.72 -19.33
N LYS A 463 24.08 -8.09 -18.84
CA LYS A 463 24.20 -8.98 -17.67
C LYS A 463 23.94 -8.25 -16.36
N GLU A 464 24.12 -6.93 -16.37
CA GLU A 464 24.06 -6.04 -15.21
C GLU A 464 22.66 -5.50 -14.95
N ILE A 465 21.66 -5.84 -15.78
CA ILE A 465 20.27 -5.44 -15.48
C ILE A 465 19.79 -6.16 -14.22
N TRP A 466 18.96 -5.49 -13.43
CA TRP A 466 18.34 -6.09 -12.24
C TRP A 466 17.18 -7.04 -12.58
N GLY A 467 17.27 -7.71 -13.74
CA GLY A 467 16.25 -8.65 -14.20
C GLY A 467 14.92 -8.00 -14.59
N LEU A 468 14.89 -6.70 -14.91
CA LEU A 468 13.72 -5.98 -15.42
C LEU A 468 14.00 -5.37 -16.78
N MET A 469 13.00 -5.36 -17.64
CA MET A 469 13.02 -4.68 -18.93
C MET A 469 11.67 -4.01 -19.20
N SER A 470 11.67 -2.96 -20.01
CA SER A 470 10.48 -2.23 -20.42
C SER A 470 10.45 -2.10 -21.95
N ILE A 471 9.25 -2.21 -22.51
CA ILE A 471 8.95 -1.94 -23.92
C ILE A 471 7.82 -0.93 -24.02
N GLY A 472 7.79 -0.15 -25.09
CA GLY A 472 6.65 0.71 -25.35
C GLY A 472 6.92 1.89 -26.24
N LEU A 473 6.07 2.89 -26.08
CA LEU A 473 5.99 4.09 -26.92
C LEU A 473 5.95 5.33 -26.04
N ALA A 474 6.70 6.36 -26.41
CA ALA A 474 6.63 7.65 -25.76
C ALA A 474 6.28 8.76 -26.76
N LEU A 475 5.57 9.79 -26.29
CA LEU A 475 5.33 11.03 -27.01
C LEU A 475 5.81 12.19 -26.16
N HIS A 476 6.64 13.06 -26.72
CA HIS A 476 7.08 14.31 -26.11
C HIS A 476 6.61 15.49 -26.94
N GLY A 477 6.06 16.50 -26.27
CA GLY A 477 5.49 17.67 -26.90
C GLY A 477 4.17 17.38 -27.63
N ARG A 478 3.84 18.27 -28.57
CA ARG A 478 2.62 18.21 -29.40
C ARG A 478 2.67 17.11 -30.45
N GLY A 479 1.49 16.64 -30.85
CA GLY A 479 1.27 15.67 -31.92
C GLY A 479 0.45 14.47 -31.46
N GLN A 480 0.36 13.47 -32.33
CA GLN A 480 -0.27 12.19 -32.04
C GLN A 480 0.58 11.05 -32.61
N VAL A 481 0.62 9.93 -31.90
CA VAL A 481 1.27 8.71 -32.34
C VAL A 481 0.34 7.53 -32.11
N TRP A 482 0.31 6.60 -33.07
CA TRP A 482 -0.39 5.33 -33.00
C TRP A 482 0.59 4.18 -33.09
N LEU A 483 0.22 3.05 -32.49
CA LEU A 483 1.03 1.86 -32.36
C LEU A 483 0.14 0.62 -32.57
N GLU A 484 0.55 -0.25 -33.48
CA GLU A 484 -0.07 -1.56 -33.72
C GLU A 484 0.99 -2.61 -34.10
N GLY A 485 0.59 -3.88 -34.18
CA GLY A 485 1.47 -4.95 -34.70
C GLY A 485 2.70 -5.24 -33.84
N LEU A 486 2.62 -5.11 -32.51
CA LEU A 486 3.78 -5.41 -31.66
C LEU A 486 4.10 -6.91 -31.64
N SER A 487 5.39 -7.22 -31.72
CA SER A 487 5.92 -8.54 -31.36
C SER A 487 7.22 -8.41 -30.58
N LEU A 488 7.46 -9.35 -29.68
CA LEU A 488 8.73 -9.47 -28.95
C LEU A 488 9.22 -10.92 -29.05
N ASP A 489 10.29 -11.12 -29.81
CA ASP A 489 10.86 -12.44 -30.04
C ASP A 489 12.25 -12.56 -29.39
N VAL A 490 12.55 -13.70 -28.79
CA VAL A 490 13.92 -14.05 -28.42
C VAL A 490 14.60 -14.61 -29.67
N LEU A 491 15.71 -14.02 -30.07
CA LEU A 491 16.48 -14.51 -31.22
C LEU A 491 17.43 -15.61 -30.75
N GLU A 492 17.50 -16.71 -31.49
CA GLU A 492 18.59 -17.67 -31.38
C GLU A 492 19.92 -16.98 -31.76
N ASP A 493 21.02 -17.40 -31.14
CA ASP A 493 22.34 -16.77 -31.32
C ASP A 493 22.88 -16.91 -32.75
#